data_AF-A0A3M2BQ89-F1
#
_entry.id   AF-A0A3M2BQ89-F1
#
_cell.length_a   1.000
_cell.length_b   1.000
_cell.length_c   1.000
_cell.angle_alpha   90.00
_cell.angle_beta   90.00
_cell.angle_gamma   90.00
#
_symmetry.space_group_name_H-M   'P 1'
#
loop_
_entity.id
_entity.type
_entity.pdbx_description
1 polymer ?
#
loop_
_entity_poly.entity_id
_entity_poly.type
_entity_poly.pdbx_seq_one_letter_code
_entity_poly.pdbx_strand_id
1 'polypeptide(L)'
;MTTACRNASCAAAGGGGRSPSTTPPTTPSTSSIYATPRAPSRRRSSAAAPAPGTPAAAAWSPSPSSPRGSPATSAARSSTGRRPSRAGGGSSTGSTIGAPAPSSATATPSPSTPAWRRSSPVAAERLDLGLLPLWRGPQERPGATPLPFVLGVEAGVVRLALPPAELARITAAYAGDGYGFITSPPGSSSWGDRLGEWYLEVLARRLGSLAGQRVVEIGSGTLYVAERLVERLGAARVTACDPALRQTPRSPAIAVERAYFGTVDLPPADLVVSLNTLEHVPDLGPHLRAIRRLLRPGGRLFLVVPDCSRGLAAGDVGICVHEHLSYFTPDSLLATLAANGLETTWHDSREDTIFAVARPAKPVAGRPDDRRPAALLARFGRALAANLARARQLLQTLERPLACHGCSVHLSNLFGLLGLEHDPSITLFDGDERKVGRYLPTFDRPIRSARDPSYRRMASVVVAAMTYYREIAEGLGREHGIPPARIHPILPSGGPGDD
;
A
#
# COMPACT_ATOMS: atom_id res chain seq x y z
N MET A 1 26.94 -46.82 45.00
CA MET A 1 26.69 -47.85 43.96
C MET A 1 26.86 -47.14 42.61
N THR A 2 27.94 -47.30 41.83
CA THR A 2 28.42 -48.48 41.05
C THR A 2 27.53 -48.77 39.83
N THR A 3 27.98 -48.78 38.56
CA THR A 3 29.33 -48.60 37.95
C THR A 3 29.20 -48.07 36.50
N ALA A 4 29.98 -47.16 35.87
CA ALA A 4 31.21 -46.40 36.19
C ALA A 4 32.56 -46.76 35.47
N CYS A 5 32.58 -46.86 34.13
CA CYS A 5 33.82 -46.76 33.31
C CYS A 5 33.88 -45.39 32.59
N ARG A 6 34.94 -44.55 32.60
CA ARG A 6 36.43 -44.69 32.64
C ARG A 6 37.03 -45.04 31.26
N ASN A 7 38.15 -44.45 30.77
CA ASN A 7 39.12 -43.46 31.30
C ASN A 7 39.16 -42.19 30.38
N ALA A 8 39.80 -41.02 30.61
CA ALA A 8 41.05 -40.62 31.28
C ALA A 8 42.33 -41.15 30.57
N SER A 9 43.50 -40.47 30.49
CA SER A 9 44.00 -39.16 30.98
C SER A 9 44.98 -38.57 29.90
N CYS A 10 45.85 -37.55 30.07
CA CYS A 10 46.33 -36.79 31.24
C CYS A 10 46.91 -35.38 30.92
N ALA A 11 47.37 -34.74 31.99
CA ALA A 11 48.29 -33.62 32.27
C ALA A 11 49.46 -33.24 31.32
N ALA A 12 50.26 -32.17 31.59
CA ALA A 12 50.03 -30.84 32.22
C ALA A 12 51.37 -30.05 32.34
N ALA A 13 51.48 -28.88 31.72
CA ALA A 13 52.41 -27.77 32.00
C ALA A 13 52.11 -26.61 31.01
N GLY A 14 52.39 -25.33 31.25
CA GLY A 14 53.01 -24.70 32.43
C GLY A 14 53.90 -23.51 32.02
N GLY A 15 53.32 -22.34 31.79
CA GLY A 15 54.05 -21.12 31.40
C GLY A 15 53.12 -19.93 31.23
N GLY A 16 53.41 -18.80 31.86
CA GLY A 16 52.48 -17.66 31.97
C GLY A 16 52.79 -16.49 31.03
N GLY A 17 51.88 -15.50 31.04
CA GLY A 17 52.20 -14.13 30.61
C GLY A 17 51.17 -13.46 29.70
N ARG A 18 50.75 -12.25 30.13
CA ARG A 18 50.18 -11.15 29.32
C ARG A 18 48.83 -11.39 28.62
N SER A 19 47.79 -10.75 29.14
CA SER A 19 46.60 -10.37 28.38
C SER A 19 46.96 -9.45 27.21
N PRO A 20 46.15 -9.50 26.14
CA PRO A 20 45.59 -8.27 25.58
C PRO A 20 44.05 -8.30 25.62
N SER A 21 43.44 -7.13 25.81
CA SER A 21 41.99 -6.94 25.76
C SER A 21 41.46 -6.97 24.33
N THR A 22 40.50 -7.85 24.03
CA THR A 22 39.78 -7.89 22.75
C THR A 22 38.31 -7.50 22.92
N THR A 23 38.04 -6.20 22.86
CA THR A 23 36.67 -5.67 22.73
C THR A 23 36.07 -6.15 21.40
N PRO A 24 34.86 -6.73 21.36
CA PRO A 24 34.21 -7.05 20.09
C PRO A 24 33.84 -5.75 19.35
N PRO A 25 33.93 -5.71 18.01
CA PRO A 25 33.60 -4.51 17.24
C PRO A 25 32.09 -4.24 17.29
N THR A 26 31.72 -3.05 17.77
CA THR A 26 30.33 -2.59 17.74
C THR A 26 29.87 -2.34 16.31
N THR A 27 28.95 -3.15 15.80
CA THR A 27 28.24 -2.87 14.55
C THR A 27 27.44 -1.58 14.68
N PRO A 28 27.58 -0.59 13.78
CA PRO A 28 26.79 0.63 13.84
C PRO A 28 25.31 0.32 13.57
N SER A 29 24.41 0.83 14.41
CA SER A 29 22.97 0.70 14.21
C SER A 29 22.53 1.46 12.96
N THR A 30 22.08 0.76 11.93
CA THR A 30 21.51 1.36 10.72
C THR A 30 20.18 2.02 11.04
N SER A 31 20.12 3.35 10.94
CA SER A 31 18.95 4.17 11.21
C SER A 31 17.75 3.81 10.33
N SER A 32 16.54 3.96 10.89
CA SER A 32 15.25 3.65 10.23
C SER A 32 15.10 4.27 8.83
N ILE A 33 14.71 3.44 7.87
CA ILE A 33 14.41 3.78 6.45
C ILE A 33 13.23 4.78 6.32
N TYR A 34 12.48 4.97 7.41
CA TYR A 34 11.29 5.83 7.48
C TYR A 34 11.55 7.23 8.06
N ALA A 35 12.76 7.54 8.54
CA ALA A 35 13.07 8.85 9.12
C ALA A 35 13.08 9.98 8.07
N THR A 36 12.33 11.06 8.32
CA THR A 36 12.37 12.28 7.50
C THR A 36 13.48 13.23 7.96
N PRO A 37 14.07 14.04 7.04
CA PRO A 37 15.25 14.84 7.36
C PRO A 37 14.95 16.03 8.28
N ARG A 38 15.75 16.20 9.34
CA ARG A 38 15.78 17.43 10.14
C ARG A 38 16.31 18.61 9.32
N ALA A 39 15.65 19.76 9.41
CA ALA A 39 16.16 21.01 8.87
C ALA A 39 17.41 21.50 9.65
N PRO A 40 18.42 22.09 8.99
CA PRO A 40 19.64 22.54 9.66
C PRO A 40 19.41 23.80 10.51
N SER A 41 19.93 23.79 11.74
CA SER A 41 19.83 24.92 12.66
C SER A 41 20.76 26.08 12.25
N ARG A 42 20.20 27.27 12.06
CA ARG A 42 20.99 28.50 11.82
C ARG A 42 21.84 28.87 13.04
N ARG A 43 23.17 28.74 12.95
CA ARG A 43 24.09 29.48 13.83
C ARG A 43 24.31 30.89 13.30
N ARG A 44 24.40 31.87 14.20
CA ARG A 44 24.85 33.24 13.90
C ARG A 44 26.37 33.34 14.12
N SER A 45 27.04 34.06 13.24
CA SER A 45 28.34 34.72 13.46
C SER A 45 28.34 36.03 12.66
N SER A 46 29.25 36.95 12.97
CA SER A 46 29.05 38.39 12.70
C SER A 46 30.23 39.09 12.01
N ALA A 47 29.86 40.07 11.16
CA ALA A 47 30.62 41.27 10.78
C ALA A 47 31.92 41.14 9.96
N ALA A 48 31.86 41.59 8.70
CA ALA A 48 32.82 42.53 8.08
C ALA A 48 32.29 43.05 6.72
N ALA A 49 32.68 44.26 6.32
CA ALA A 49 32.39 44.96 5.05
C ALA A 49 33.39 46.15 4.91
N PRO A 50 33.53 46.87 3.76
CA PRO A 50 32.79 46.77 2.48
C PRO A 50 33.65 46.76 1.18
N ALA A 51 32.97 46.52 0.03
CA ALA A 51 33.02 47.11 -1.34
C ALA A 51 34.29 47.84 -1.92
N PRO A 52 34.37 48.16 -3.25
CA PRO A 52 33.41 47.95 -4.37
C PRO A 52 34.00 47.32 -5.67
N GLY A 53 33.16 47.00 -6.66
CA GLY A 53 33.58 46.67 -8.04
C GLY A 53 32.47 46.09 -8.94
N THR A 54 32.03 46.82 -9.97
CA THR A 54 30.97 46.50 -10.95
C THR A 54 31.28 47.14 -12.31
N PRO A 55 30.54 46.89 -13.42
CA PRO A 55 29.47 45.91 -13.68
C PRO A 55 30.06 44.65 -14.40
N ALA A 56 29.37 43.77 -15.15
CA ALA A 56 27.99 43.58 -15.64
C ALA A 56 27.80 42.04 -15.87
N ALA A 57 26.78 41.43 -16.50
CA ALA A 57 25.41 41.70 -16.99
C ALA A 57 24.80 40.31 -17.34
N ALA A 58 23.50 40.02 -17.43
CA ALA A 58 22.25 40.74 -17.10
C ALA A 58 21.17 39.65 -16.77
N ALA A 59 19.86 39.96 -16.84
CA ALA A 59 18.79 38.98 -16.58
C ALA A 59 17.53 39.26 -17.44
N TRP A 60 16.73 38.23 -17.71
CA TRP A 60 15.32 38.41 -18.11
C TRP A 60 14.43 37.22 -17.74
N SER A 61 13.16 37.51 -17.44
CA SER A 61 12.09 36.54 -17.16
C SER A 61 10.75 37.21 -17.49
N PRO A 62 9.82 36.54 -18.21
CA PRO A 62 8.48 37.06 -18.42
C PRO A 62 7.43 36.34 -17.56
N SER A 63 6.43 37.11 -17.14
CA SER A 63 5.15 36.63 -16.61
C SER A 63 4.02 37.28 -17.43
N PRO A 64 2.78 36.74 -17.42
CA PRO A 64 1.91 36.81 -18.59
C PRO A 64 1.05 38.07 -18.70
N SER A 65 0.63 38.37 -19.93
CA SER A 65 -0.46 39.30 -20.23
C SER A 65 -1.29 38.80 -21.43
N SER A 66 -2.60 39.04 -21.38
CA SER A 66 -3.53 38.79 -22.49
C SER A 66 -3.85 40.09 -23.22
N PRO A 67 -4.19 40.01 -24.52
CA PRO A 67 -5.17 40.94 -25.08
C PRO A 67 -6.30 40.22 -25.84
N ARG A 68 -7.38 40.98 -26.12
CA ARG A 68 -8.50 40.59 -26.98
C ARG A 68 -8.29 41.15 -28.38
N GLY A 69 -8.87 40.53 -29.42
CA GLY A 69 -9.02 41.18 -30.73
C GLY A 69 -9.39 40.22 -31.86
N SER A 70 -10.59 40.37 -32.42
CA SER A 70 -10.99 39.76 -33.71
C SER A 70 -10.85 40.78 -34.83
N PRO A 71 -10.83 40.32 -36.09
CA PRO A 71 -11.74 40.90 -37.09
C PRO A 71 -12.57 39.84 -37.86
N ALA A 72 -13.51 40.32 -38.67
CA ALA A 72 -14.44 39.53 -39.50
C ALA A 72 -13.73 38.92 -40.74
N THR A 73 -14.28 37.98 -41.52
CA THR A 73 -15.58 37.94 -42.22
C THR A 73 -16.10 36.47 -42.35
N SER A 74 -17.22 36.09 -42.98
CA SER A 74 -18.10 36.78 -43.94
C SER A 74 -19.61 36.51 -43.74
N ALA A 75 -20.29 35.78 -44.64
CA ALA A 75 -21.75 35.82 -44.78
C ALA A 75 -22.41 34.48 -45.17
N ALA A 76 -23.60 34.25 -44.60
CA ALA A 76 -24.72 33.58 -45.25
C ALA A 76 -26.04 34.18 -44.70
N ARG A 77 -27.10 34.27 -45.52
CA ARG A 77 -28.39 34.85 -45.12
C ARG A 77 -29.51 33.80 -45.15
N SER A 78 -30.41 33.86 -44.18
CA SER A 78 -31.85 33.68 -44.43
C SER A 78 -32.68 34.31 -43.30
N SER A 79 -33.82 34.89 -43.65
CA SER A 79 -34.83 35.45 -42.72
C SER A 79 -35.89 34.39 -42.42
N THR A 80 -36.40 34.27 -41.20
CA THR A 80 -37.62 34.97 -40.69
C THR A 80 -37.91 34.43 -39.26
N GLY A 81 -38.76 35.00 -38.41
CA GLY A 81 -39.52 36.26 -38.48
C GLY A 81 -40.74 36.22 -37.53
N ARG A 82 -40.80 37.17 -36.58
CA ARG A 82 -41.92 37.48 -35.64
C ARG A 82 -42.21 36.51 -34.47
N ARG A 83 -42.06 37.08 -33.26
CA ARG A 83 -42.87 36.85 -32.04
C ARG A 83 -44.05 37.87 -32.06
N PRO A 84 -45.13 37.76 -31.25
CA PRO A 84 -45.13 38.42 -29.92
C PRO A 84 -46.09 37.84 -28.83
N SER A 85 -46.05 38.46 -27.62
CA SER A 85 -47.09 38.62 -26.55
C SER A 85 -48.03 37.44 -26.13
N ARG A 86 -48.28 37.09 -24.85
CA ARG A 86 -48.32 37.74 -23.50
C ARG A 86 -49.68 38.36 -23.10
N ALA A 87 -50.37 37.79 -22.09
CA ALA A 87 -51.12 38.41 -20.96
C ALA A 87 -52.45 37.72 -20.54
N GLY A 88 -52.77 37.72 -19.23
CA GLY A 88 -54.11 37.50 -18.63
C GLY A 88 -54.60 36.03 -18.49
N GLY A 89 -55.46 35.66 -17.53
CA GLY A 89 -55.93 36.37 -16.31
C GLY A 89 -57.33 35.94 -15.81
N GLY A 90 -57.48 35.62 -14.51
CA GLY A 90 -58.76 35.23 -13.86
C GLY A 90 -59.06 33.71 -13.94
N SER A 91 -59.58 32.98 -12.92
CA SER A 91 -60.66 33.20 -11.93
C SER A 91 -62.09 33.07 -12.49
N SER A 92 -63.06 32.37 -11.88
CA SER A 92 -63.05 31.45 -10.72
C SER A 92 -64.46 30.87 -10.50
N THR A 93 -64.58 29.61 -10.09
CA THR A 93 -65.77 29.09 -9.37
C THR A 93 -65.31 28.13 -8.28
N GLY A 94 -66.03 28.12 -7.15
CA GLY A 94 -65.81 27.19 -6.06
C GLY A 94 -67.14 26.61 -5.59
N SER A 95 -67.08 25.46 -4.92
CA SER A 95 -68.18 24.94 -4.10
C SER A 95 -67.59 24.25 -2.87
N THR A 96 -68.32 24.30 -1.76
CA THR A 96 -67.81 24.01 -0.41
C THR A 96 -68.48 22.77 0.16
N ILE A 97 -67.79 22.08 1.09
CA ILE A 97 -68.27 21.26 2.23
C ILE A 97 -67.43 19.97 2.37
N GLY A 98 -67.11 19.60 3.61
CA GLY A 98 -66.63 18.26 3.97
C GLY A 98 -65.19 18.19 4.48
N ALA A 99 -64.98 18.54 5.75
CA ALA A 99 -63.72 18.28 6.45
C ALA A 99 -63.91 17.17 7.51
N PRO A 100 -63.22 16.03 7.38
CA PRO A 100 -62.87 15.17 8.49
C PRO A 100 -61.34 15.12 8.74
N ALA A 101 -60.97 14.57 9.90
CA ALA A 101 -59.63 14.56 10.52
C ALA A 101 -58.42 14.26 9.58
N PRO A 102 -57.21 14.80 9.90
CA PRO A 102 -55.99 14.48 9.16
C PRO A 102 -55.67 12.98 9.25
N SER A 103 -55.50 12.34 8.10
CA SER A 103 -54.99 10.98 8.03
C SER A 103 -53.55 10.91 8.54
N SER A 104 -53.19 9.77 9.13
CA SER A 104 -51.85 9.51 9.67
C SER A 104 -50.79 9.74 8.60
N ALA A 105 -49.86 10.66 8.85
CA ALA A 105 -48.72 10.89 7.98
C ALA A 105 -47.94 9.57 7.79
N THR A 106 -47.87 9.09 6.54
CA THR A 106 -47.05 7.93 6.19
C THR A 106 -45.60 8.25 6.53
N ALA A 107 -45.05 7.59 7.56
CA ALA A 107 -43.69 7.78 7.96
C ALA A 107 -42.75 7.50 6.78
N THR A 108 -41.96 8.50 6.38
CA THR A 108 -40.89 8.34 5.39
C THR A 108 -39.99 7.20 5.87
N PRO A 109 -39.69 6.18 5.04
CA PRO A 109 -38.81 5.11 5.45
C PRO A 109 -37.44 5.70 5.77
N SER A 110 -37.02 5.59 7.05
CA SER A 110 -35.67 5.94 7.47
C SER A 110 -34.67 5.15 6.60
N PRO A 111 -33.59 5.77 6.10
CA PRO A 111 -32.65 5.11 5.20
C PRO A 111 -32.10 3.85 5.88
N SER A 112 -32.50 2.69 5.37
CA SER A 112 -32.22 1.41 6.02
C SER A 112 -30.71 1.18 6.06
N THR A 113 -30.13 1.18 7.27
CA THR A 113 -28.74 0.76 7.49
C THR A 113 -28.52 -0.57 6.76
N PRO A 114 -27.44 -0.73 5.96
CA PRO A 114 -27.13 -2.01 5.33
C PRO A 114 -27.14 -3.11 6.38
N ALA A 115 -27.89 -4.18 6.13
CA ALA A 115 -28.06 -5.27 7.09
C ALA A 115 -26.79 -6.13 7.13
N TRP A 116 -25.75 -5.62 7.79
CA TRP A 116 -24.47 -6.28 8.05
C TRP A 116 -24.72 -7.63 8.72
N ARG A 117 -24.76 -8.71 7.92
CA ARG A 117 -25.00 -10.06 8.42
C ARG A 117 -23.84 -10.47 9.32
N ARG A 118 -24.15 -10.87 10.55
CA ARG A 118 -23.17 -11.55 11.40
C ARG A 118 -22.74 -12.83 10.70
N SER A 119 -21.45 -13.07 10.63
CA SER A 119 -20.89 -14.29 10.05
C SER A 119 -21.22 -15.51 10.90
N SER A 120 -21.63 -16.60 10.22
CA SER A 120 -21.73 -17.93 10.82
C SER A 120 -20.34 -18.49 11.16
N PRO A 121 -20.24 -19.55 11.99
CA PRO A 121 -18.95 -20.17 12.31
C PRO A 121 -18.14 -20.53 11.06
N VAL A 122 -16.89 -20.07 11.04
CA VAL A 122 -15.95 -20.18 9.92
C VAL A 122 -15.59 -21.64 9.68
N ALA A 123 -15.93 -22.15 8.49
CA ALA A 123 -15.25 -23.33 7.94
C ALA A 123 -13.78 -22.93 7.68
N ALA A 124 -12.82 -23.73 8.18
CA ALA A 124 -11.42 -23.31 8.33
C ALA A 124 -10.70 -22.85 7.04
N GLU A 125 -11.26 -23.16 5.88
CA GLU A 125 -10.74 -22.85 4.54
C GLU A 125 -11.28 -21.53 3.96
N ARG A 126 -12.28 -20.87 4.58
CA ARG A 126 -12.94 -19.67 4.03
C ARG A 126 -13.51 -18.72 5.10
N LEU A 127 -13.09 -17.46 5.05
CA LEU A 127 -13.49 -16.38 5.94
C LEU A 127 -14.13 -15.23 5.14
N ASP A 128 -15.39 -14.91 5.44
CA ASP A 128 -16.10 -13.77 4.88
C ASP A 128 -15.95 -12.54 5.81
N LEU A 129 -15.43 -11.43 5.29
CA LEU A 129 -15.32 -10.15 6.01
C LEU A 129 -16.48 -9.20 5.71
N GLY A 130 -17.43 -9.59 4.85
CA GLY A 130 -18.49 -8.73 4.35
C GLY A 130 -17.99 -7.78 3.26
N LEU A 131 -18.36 -6.50 3.36
CA LEU A 131 -18.02 -5.48 2.38
C LEU A 131 -16.90 -4.58 2.92
N LEU A 132 -15.75 -4.55 2.22
CA LEU A 132 -14.68 -3.58 2.47
C LEU A 132 -14.68 -2.47 1.39
N PRO A 133 -14.18 -1.26 1.71
CA PRO A 133 -14.08 -0.19 0.73
C PRO A 133 -13.00 -0.49 -0.32
N LEU A 134 -13.31 -0.15 -1.57
CA LEU A 134 -12.33 -0.11 -2.66
C LEU A 134 -11.31 1.02 -2.38
N TRP A 135 -10.11 0.62 -1.93
CA TRP A 135 -9.03 1.55 -1.58
C TRP A 135 -8.25 2.01 -2.83
N ARG A 136 -8.18 3.33 -3.06
CA ARG A 136 -7.33 3.99 -4.09
C ARG A 136 -6.51 5.14 -3.49
N GLY A 137 -6.18 5.03 -2.21
CA GLY A 137 -5.76 6.18 -1.41
C GLY A 137 -6.92 7.16 -1.14
N PRO A 138 -6.63 8.32 -0.51
CA PRO A 138 -7.63 9.35 -0.24
C PRO A 138 -8.14 10.05 -1.51
N GLN A 139 -9.46 10.25 -1.57
CA GLN A 139 -10.21 10.66 -2.75
C GLN A 139 -10.59 12.15 -2.73
N GLU A 140 -10.93 12.72 -3.90
CA GLU A 140 -11.37 14.13 -4.00
C GLU A 140 -12.79 14.38 -3.46
N ARG A 141 -13.58 13.33 -3.27
CA ARG A 141 -14.98 13.36 -2.80
C ARG A 141 -15.21 12.23 -1.80
N PRO A 142 -16.15 12.37 -0.84
CA PRO A 142 -16.51 11.28 0.07
C PRO A 142 -17.25 10.17 -0.69
N GLY A 143 -17.04 8.92 -0.26
CA GLY A 143 -17.76 7.75 -0.77
C GLY A 143 -16.90 6.49 -0.89
N ALA A 144 -17.50 5.35 -0.55
CA ALA A 144 -16.91 4.03 -0.74
C ALA A 144 -17.60 3.31 -1.91
N THR A 145 -16.81 2.69 -2.79
CA THR A 145 -17.31 1.55 -3.58
C THR A 145 -17.15 0.30 -2.73
N PRO A 146 -18.23 -0.38 -2.30
CA PRO A 146 -18.11 -1.60 -1.51
C PRO A 146 -17.65 -2.76 -2.39
N LEU A 147 -16.80 -3.62 -1.85
CA LEU A 147 -16.36 -4.88 -2.46
C LEU A 147 -16.54 -6.06 -1.49
N PRO A 148 -17.09 -7.20 -1.94
CA PRO A 148 -17.14 -8.42 -1.13
C PRO A 148 -15.72 -8.94 -0.88
N PHE A 149 -15.32 -9.02 0.38
CA PHE A 149 -13.96 -9.35 0.77
C PHE A 149 -13.91 -10.70 1.47
N VAL A 150 -13.83 -11.75 0.65
CA VAL A 150 -13.86 -13.15 1.12
C VAL A 150 -12.47 -13.76 0.95
N LEU A 151 -11.82 -14.06 2.06
CA LEU A 151 -10.55 -14.78 2.05
C LEU A 151 -10.80 -16.29 2.04
N GLY A 152 -9.97 -17.04 1.33
CA GLY A 152 -9.97 -18.50 1.33
C GLY A 152 -8.56 -19.08 1.23
N VAL A 153 -8.45 -20.40 1.22
CA VAL A 153 -7.20 -21.11 1.00
C VAL A 153 -7.20 -21.82 -0.35
N GLU A 154 -6.17 -21.57 -1.15
CA GLU A 154 -5.97 -22.23 -2.44
C GLU A 154 -4.49 -22.59 -2.63
N ALA A 155 -4.23 -23.87 -2.90
CA ALA A 155 -2.91 -24.40 -3.27
C ALA A 155 -1.76 -23.92 -2.34
N GLY A 156 -1.99 -23.96 -1.02
CA GLY A 156 -1.00 -23.57 -0.01
C GLY A 156 -0.89 -22.07 0.27
N VAL A 157 -1.77 -21.23 -0.27
CA VAL A 157 -1.75 -19.77 -0.10
C VAL A 157 -3.10 -19.27 0.42
N VAL A 158 -3.12 -18.25 1.29
CA VAL A 158 -4.35 -17.50 1.60
C VAL A 158 -4.63 -16.53 0.44
N ARG A 159 -5.84 -16.53 -0.12
CA ARG A 159 -6.18 -15.75 -1.32
C ARG A 159 -7.51 -15.02 -1.19
N LEU A 160 -7.67 -13.92 -1.93
CA LEU A 160 -8.92 -13.16 -2.01
C LEU A 160 -9.81 -13.72 -3.13
N ALA A 161 -10.96 -14.26 -2.77
CA ALA A 161 -11.96 -14.78 -3.68
C ALA A 161 -12.95 -13.69 -4.11
N LEU A 162 -12.68 -13.07 -5.26
CA LEU A 162 -13.57 -12.08 -5.89
C LEU A 162 -14.61 -12.73 -6.82
N PRO A 163 -15.80 -12.13 -6.99
CA PRO A 163 -16.67 -12.45 -8.13
C PRO A 163 -15.94 -12.26 -9.47
N PRO A 164 -16.12 -13.12 -10.48
CA PRO A 164 -15.38 -13.03 -11.75
C PRO A 164 -15.48 -11.68 -12.46
N ALA A 165 -16.63 -11.00 -12.38
CA ALA A 165 -16.82 -9.66 -12.93
C ALA A 165 -15.98 -8.58 -12.21
N GLU A 166 -15.84 -8.69 -10.89
CA GLU A 166 -15.01 -7.78 -10.10
C GLU A 166 -13.52 -8.06 -10.32
N LEU A 167 -13.12 -9.34 -10.37
CA LEU A 167 -11.77 -9.73 -10.74
C LEU A 167 -11.39 -9.18 -12.11
N ALA A 168 -12.23 -9.38 -13.14
CA ALA A 168 -12.01 -8.83 -14.47
C ALA A 168 -11.95 -7.29 -14.48
N ARG A 169 -12.83 -6.60 -13.72
CA ARG A 169 -12.84 -5.14 -13.60
C ARG A 169 -11.58 -4.58 -12.92
N ILE A 170 -11.08 -5.26 -11.90
CA ILE A 170 -9.87 -4.87 -11.16
C ILE A 170 -8.63 -5.17 -11.99
N THR A 171 -8.51 -6.36 -12.59
CA THR A 171 -7.40 -6.69 -13.51
C THR A 171 -7.37 -5.73 -14.70
N ALA A 172 -8.51 -5.46 -15.37
CA ALA A 172 -8.54 -4.54 -16.50
C ALA A 172 -8.16 -3.09 -16.12
N ALA A 173 -8.29 -2.70 -14.85
CA ALA A 173 -7.96 -1.35 -14.40
C ALA A 173 -6.47 -1.00 -14.56
N TYR A 174 -5.55 -1.97 -14.41
CA TYR A 174 -4.10 -1.72 -14.57
C TYR A 174 -3.73 -1.18 -15.95
N ALA A 175 -4.46 -1.56 -17.00
CA ALA A 175 -4.22 -1.09 -18.37
C ALA A 175 -4.81 0.30 -18.66
N GLY A 176 -5.68 0.84 -17.80
CA GLY A 176 -6.40 2.09 -18.06
C GLY A 176 -5.57 3.35 -17.80
N ASP A 177 -5.73 4.39 -18.64
CA ASP A 177 -4.97 5.65 -18.50
C ASP A 177 -5.27 6.45 -17.21
N GLY A 178 -6.37 6.10 -16.52
CA GLY A 178 -6.71 6.61 -15.19
C GLY A 178 -6.24 5.74 -14.02
N TYR A 179 -5.35 4.77 -14.25
CA TYR A 179 -4.84 3.90 -13.19
C TYR A 179 -3.89 4.67 -12.26
N GLY A 180 -4.27 4.74 -10.97
CA GLY A 180 -3.44 5.28 -9.91
C GLY A 180 -3.00 4.16 -8.98
N PHE A 181 -1.70 3.86 -8.97
CA PHE A 181 -1.09 2.82 -8.14
C PHE A 181 -1.45 2.98 -6.66
N ILE A 182 -2.00 1.93 -6.03
CA ILE A 182 -2.25 1.90 -4.57
C ILE A 182 -0.95 2.07 -3.80
N THR A 183 0.08 1.32 -4.19
CA THR A 183 1.44 1.39 -3.66
C THR A 183 2.30 2.06 -4.73
N SER A 184 2.85 3.25 -4.43
CA SER A 184 3.63 4.03 -5.40
C SER A 184 4.89 3.27 -5.84
N PRO A 185 5.01 2.83 -7.11
CA PRO A 185 6.17 2.08 -7.58
C PRO A 185 7.45 2.93 -7.57
N PRO A 186 8.65 2.33 -7.64
CA PRO A 186 9.90 3.05 -7.86
C PRO A 186 9.78 3.99 -9.07
N GLY A 187 10.31 5.21 -8.96
CA GLY A 187 10.21 6.25 -9.99
C GLY A 187 8.93 7.09 -9.97
N SER A 188 7.99 6.83 -9.05
CA SER A 188 6.76 7.64 -8.88
C SER A 188 6.75 8.51 -7.61
N SER A 189 7.63 8.24 -6.65
CA SER A 189 7.74 9.04 -5.41
C SER A 189 9.07 8.75 -4.70
N SER A 190 9.56 9.70 -3.89
CA SER A 190 10.81 9.50 -3.13
C SER A 190 10.77 8.33 -2.13
N TRP A 191 9.57 7.86 -1.75
CA TRP A 191 9.40 6.64 -0.95
C TRP A 191 9.55 5.37 -1.82
N GLY A 192 8.84 5.31 -2.95
CA GLY A 192 8.97 4.20 -3.91
C GLY A 192 10.38 4.08 -4.46
N ASP A 193 11.07 5.21 -4.67
CA ASP A 193 12.48 5.26 -5.03
C ASP A 193 13.37 4.57 -3.98
N ARG A 194 13.26 4.92 -2.69
CA ARG A 194 14.03 4.26 -1.62
C ARG A 194 13.74 2.76 -1.54
N LEU A 195 12.49 2.37 -1.75
CA LEU A 195 12.07 0.97 -1.77
C LEU A 195 12.70 0.20 -2.96
N GLY A 196 12.68 0.80 -4.16
CA GLY A 196 13.32 0.23 -5.35
C GLY A 196 14.84 0.15 -5.25
N GLU A 197 15.50 1.15 -4.66
CA GLU A 197 16.93 1.12 -4.39
C GLU A 197 17.30 0.01 -3.39
N TRP A 198 16.52 -0.20 -2.32
CA TRP A 198 16.69 -1.32 -1.39
C TRP A 198 16.55 -2.69 -2.09
N TYR A 199 15.56 -2.83 -2.98
CA TYR A 199 15.40 -4.04 -3.80
C TYR A 199 16.60 -4.28 -4.73
N LEU A 200 17.10 -3.22 -5.37
CA LEU A 200 18.28 -3.25 -6.23
C LEU A 200 19.55 -3.60 -5.44
N GLU A 201 19.72 -3.10 -4.20
CA GLU A 201 20.84 -3.48 -3.34
C GLU A 201 20.81 -4.97 -2.96
N VAL A 202 19.63 -5.54 -2.69
CA VAL A 202 19.48 -6.97 -2.38
C VAL A 202 19.75 -7.81 -3.63
N LEU A 203 19.22 -7.40 -4.79
CA LEU A 203 19.48 -8.03 -6.09
C LEU A 203 20.98 -8.02 -6.42
N ALA A 204 21.64 -6.86 -6.33
CA ALA A 204 23.06 -6.71 -6.61
C ALA A 204 23.93 -7.56 -5.67
N ARG A 205 23.65 -7.55 -4.35
CA ARG A 205 24.35 -8.38 -3.37
C ARG A 205 24.18 -9.89 -3.63
N ARG A 206 23.03 -10.32 -4.14
CA ARG A 206 22.73 -11.76 -4.33
C ARG A 206 23.10 -12.29 -5.72
N LEU A 207 23.06 -11.47 -6.76
CA LEU A 207 23.27 -11.89 -8.16
C LEU A 207 24.56 -11.39 -8.80
N GLY A 208 25.20 -10.37 -8.22
CA GLY A 208 26.40 -9.73 -8.76
C GLY A 208 26.11 -8.84 -9.97
N SER A 209 27.08 -8.75 -10.89
CA SER A 209 26.92 -8.02 -12.15
C SER A 209 25.94 -8.73 -13.10
N LEU A 210 25.21 -7.94 -13.87
CA LEU A 210 24.34 -8.36 -14.97
C LEU A 210 25.00 -8.15 -16.35
N ALA A 211 26.31 -7.91 -16.41
CA ALA A 211 27.08 -7.80 -17.64
C ALA A 211 26.76 -8.92 -18.64
N GLY A 212 26.40 -8.55 -19.87
CA GLY A 212 26.04 -9.48 -20.95
C GLY A 212 24.66 -10.15 -20.81
N GLN A 213 23.98 -10.03 -19.66
CA GLN A 213 22.69 -10.69 -19.43
C GLN A 213 21.54 -9.93 -20.09
N ARG A 214 20.53 -10.67 -20.57
CA ARG A 214 19.23 -10.13 -20.99
C ARG A 214 18.22 -10.40 -19.87
N VAL A 215 17.62 -9.32 -19.37
CA VAL A 215 16.69 -9.32 -18.24
C VAL A 215 15.26 -9.05 -18.74
N VAL A 216 14.27 -9.66 -18.10
CA VAL A 216 12.86 -9.27 -18.26
C VAL A 216 12.33 -8.82 -16.92
N GLU A 217 11.76 -7.62 -16.86
CA GLU A 217 11.08 -7.09 -15.68
C GLU A 217 9.56 -7.22 -15.88
N ILE A 218 8.87 -7.89 -14.95
CA ILE A 218 7.43 -8.15 -14.98
C ILE A 218 6.76 -7.29 -13.92
N GLY A 219 5.82 -6.43 -14.33
CA GLY A 219 5.11 -5.51 -13.43
C GLY A 219 5.95 -4.33 -12.96
N SER A 220 6.71 -3.71 -13.87
CA SER A 220 7.67 -2.67 -13.52
C SER A 220 7.04 -1.36 -13.02
N GLY A 221 5.79 -1.06 -13.41
CA GLY A 221 5.05 0.18 -13.17
C GLY A 221 5.64 1.44 -13.83
N THR A 222 6.96 1.62 -13.73
CA THR A 222 7.76 2.65 -14.41
C THR A 222 8.99 1.99 -15.08
N LEU A 223 9.94 2.78 -15.57
CA LEU A 223 11.24 2.30 -16.05
C LEU A 223 12.36 2.42 -15.01
N TYR A 224 12.05 2.82 -13.76
CA TYR A 224 13.06 3.13 -12.75
C TYR A 224 14.03 1.98 -12.51
N VAL A 225 13.52 0.77 -12.29
CA VAL A 225 14.34 -0.42 -12.02
C VAL A 225 15.09 -0.85 -13.28
N ALA A 226 14.41 -0.96 -14.42
CA ALA A 226 15.03 -1.17 -15.74
C ALA A 226 16.21 -0.23 -16.04
N GLU A 227 16.12 1.06 -15.71
CA GLU A 227 17.22 2.03 -15.82
C GLU A 227 18.42 1.58 -14.96
N ARG A 228 18.25 1.27 -13.67
CA ARG A 228 19.38 0.86 -12.79
C ARG A 228 19.95 -0.51 -13.17
N LEU A 229 19.12 -1.43 -13.65
CA LEU A 229 19.57 -2.75 -14.13
C LEU A 229 20.58 -2.60 -15.29
N VAL A 230 20.35 -1.66 -16.21
CA VAL A 230 21.32 -1.29 -17.26
C VAL A 230 22.47 -0.47 -16.66
N GLU A 231 22.17 0.71 -16.10
CA GLU A 231 23.15 1.75 -15.75
C GLU A 231 24.14 1.34 -14.66
N ARG A 232 23.72 0.52 -13.69
CA ARG A 232 24.53 0.18 -12.51
C ARG A 232 24.98 -1.26 -12.45
N LEU A 233 24.17 -2.19 -12.97
CA LEU A 233 24.50 -3.62 -12.97
C LEU A 233 25.01 -4.13 -14.32
N GLY A 234 24.86 -3.36 -15.39
CA GLY A 234 25.42 -3.66 -16.71
C GLY A 234 24.56 -4.62 -17.56
N ALA A 235 23.26 -4.73 -17.28
CA ALA A 235 22.35 -5.56 -18.09
C ALA A 235 22.42 -5.14 -19.58
N ALA A 236 22.80 -6.08 -20.45
CA ALA A 236 23.01 -5.82 -21.88
C ALA A 236 21.70 -5.56 -22.64
N ARG A 237 20.58 -6.09 -22.11
CA ARG A 237 19.23 -5.70 -22.53
C ARG A 237 18.25 -5.91 -21.37
N VAL A 238 17.28 -5.02 -21.22
CA VAL A 238 16.12 -5.20 -20.35
C VAL A 238 14.85 -5.09 -21.19
N THR A 239 13.85 -5.94 -20.95
CA THR A 239 12.49 -5.73 -21.44
C THR A 239 11.57 -5.53 -20.25
N ALA A 240 11.00 -4.33 -20.12
CA ALA A 240 9.98 -4.03 -19.12
C ALA A 240 8.59 -4.39 -19.68
N CYS A 241 7.91 -5.34 -19.04
CA CYS A 241 6.60 -5.85 -19.44
C CYS A 241 5.55 -5.51 -18.37
N ASP A 242 4.70 -4.55 -18.69
CA ASP A 242 3.73 -3.97 -17.76
C ASP A 242 2.61 -3.21 -18.52
N PRO A 243 1.32 -3.42 -18.20
CA PRO A 243 0.18 -2.81 -18.91
C PRO A 243 -0.09 -1.34 -18.52
N ALA A 244 0.37 -0.88 -17.35
CA ALA A 244 0.25 0.49 -16.87
C ALA A 244 1.36 1.39 -17.44
N LEU A 245 2.50 0.83 -17.83
CA LEU A 245 3.69 1.54 -18.25
C LEU A 245 3.47 2.52 -19.43
N ARG A 246 3.56 3.83 -19.16
CA ARG A 246 3.41 4.91 -20.17
C ARG A 246 4.72 5.59 -20.58
N GLN A 247 5.82 5.34 -19.87
CA GLN A 247 7.12 5.99 -20.10
C GLN A 247 7.81 5.52 -21.40
N THR A 248 8.78 6.31 -21.84
CA THR A 248 9.70 6.02 -22.96
C THR A 248 11.11 5.82 -22.40
N PRO A 249 11.85 4.78 -22.81
CA PRO A 249 13.19 4.50 -22.27
C PRO A 249 14.23 5.54 -22.68
N ARG A 250 15.14 5.86 -21.73
CA ARG A 250 16.32 6.71 -21.99
C ARG A 250 17.46 5.98 -22.68
N SER A 251 17.51 4.64 -22.56
CA SER A 251 18.58 3.80 -23.10
C SER A 251 18.02 2.85 -24.17
N PRO A 252 18.68 2.68 -25.33
CA PRO A 252 18.27 1.71 -26.35
C PRO A 252 18.45 0.24 -25.90
N ALA A 253 19.09 0.00 -24.76
CA ALA A 253 19.13 -1.32 -24.13
C ALA A 253 17.80 -1.71 -23.45
N ILE A 254 16.84 -0.78 -23.30
CA ILE A 254 15.55 -1.03 -22.64
C ILE A 254 14.43 -1.09 -23.70
N ALA A 255 13.75 -2.23 -23.77
CA ALA A 255 12.51 -2.40 -24.52
C ALA A 255 11.28 -2.30 -23.59
N VAL A 256 10.13 -1.93 -24.15
CA VAL A 256 8.89 -1.66 -23.39
C VAL A 256 7.72 -2.40 -24.04
N GLU A 257 7.14 -3.35 -23.31
CA GLU A 257 6.02 -4.18 -23.76
C GLU A 257 4.78 -3.87 -22.91
N ARG A 258 3.86 -3.09 -23.49
CA ARG A 258 2.66 -2.56 -22.79
C ARG A 258 1.53 -3.60 -22.73
N ALA A 259 1.80 -4.72 -22.06
CA ALA A 259 0.95 -5.89 -22.03
C ALA A 259 1.01 -6.61 -20.66
N TYR A 260 0.05 -7.51 -20.43
CA TYR A 260 0.14 -8.44 -19.30
C TYR A 260 1.15 -9.54 -19.64
N PHE A 261 1.99 -9.92 -18.68
CA PHE A 261 2.92 -11.02 -18.88
C PHE A 261 2.17 -12.32 -19.20
N GLY A 262 2.54 -12.95 -20.32
CA GLY A 262 1.87 -14.15 -20.85
C GLY A 262 0.86 -13.88 -21.97
N THR A 263 0.54 -12.62 -22.30
CA THR A 263 -0.25 -12.26 -23.51
C THR A 263 0.63 -11.76 -24.67
N VAL A 264 1.95 -11.80 -24.52
CA VAL A 264 2.97 -11.44 -25.52
C VAL A 264 4.17 -12.39 -25.42
N ASP A 265 4.81 -12.68 -26.56
CA ASP A 265 6.00 -13.53 -26.61
C ASP A 265 7.26 -12.73 -26.29
N LEU A 266 7.84 -12.98 -25.10
CA LEU A 266 9.05 -12.30 -24.63
C LEU A 266 10.33 -13.12 -24.92
N PRO A 267 11.48 -12.47 -25.20
CA PRO A 267 12.72 -13.16 -25.54
C PRO A 267 13.35 -13.86 -24.31
N PRO A 268 13.96 -15.06 -24.47
CA PRO A 268 14.48 -15.84 -23.34
C PRO A 268 15.50 -15.11 -22.44
N ALA A 269 15.23 -15.09 -21.15
CA ALA A 269 15.92 -14.28 -20.14
C ALA A 269 16.97 -15.06 -19.33
N ASP A 270 18.07 -14.39 -18.97
CA ASP A 270 19.01 -14.86 -17.93
C ASP A 270 18.45 -14.60 -16.53
N LEU A 271 17.71 -13.50 -16.41
CA LEU A 271 17.10 -13.03 -15.19
C LEU A 271 15.67 -12.56 -15.49
N VAL A 272 14.70 -13.08 -14.75
CA VAL A 272 13.39 -12.43 -14.60
C VAL A 272 13.40 -11.67 -13.28
N VAL A 273 12.96 -10.42 -13.28
CA VAL A 273 12.75 -9.58 -12.11
C VAL A 273 11.24 -9.34 -11.97
N SER A 274 10.69 -9.50 -10.78
CA SER A 274 9.30 -9.14 -10.47
C SER A 274 9.23 -8.66 -9.02
N LEU A 275 8.62 -7.48 -8.82
CA LEU A 275 8.74 -6.71 -7.57
C LEU A 275 7.35 -6.20 -7.18
N ASN A 276 6.73 -6.81 -6.17
CA ASN A 276 5.35 -6.56 -5.76
C ASN A 276 4.39 -6.67 -6.96
N THR A 277 4.27 -7.89 -7.49
CA THR A 277 3.50 -8.20 -8.70
C THR A 277 2.76 -9.53 -8.55
N LEU A 278 3.41 -10.56 -8.00
CA LEU A 278 2.86 -11.92 -7.95
C LEU A 278 1.62 -12.03 -7.04
N GLU A 279 1.53 -11.20 -6.00
CA GLU A 279 0.36 -11.04 -5.15
C GLU A 279 -0.88 -10.55 -5.92
N HIS A 280 -0.68 -9.80 -7.00
CA HIS A 280 -1.73 -9.26 -7.88
C HIS A 280 -2.16 -10.24 -9.00
N VAL A 281 -1.45 -11.36 -9.17
CA VAL A 281 -1.70 -12.32 -10.26
C VAL A 281 -2.90 -13.22 -9.95
N PRO A 282 -3.93 -13.29 -10.82
CA PRO A 282 -5.06 -14.20 -10.64
C PRO A 282 -4.64 -15.68 -10.69
N ASP A 283 -3.84 -16.05 -11.68
CA ASP A 283 -3.46 -17.43 -12.02
C ASP A 283 -1.98 -17.71 -11.74
N LEU A 284 -1.63 -17.83 -10.44
CA LEU A 284 -0.25 -18.07 -9.97
C LEU A 284 0.45 -19.22 -10.71
N GLY A 285 -0.26 -20.34 -10.91
CA GLY A 285 0.29 -21.52 -11.55
C GLY A 285 0.70 -21.30 -13.01
N PRO A 286 -0.24 -20.95 -13.91
CA PRO A 286 0.07 -20.59 -15.29
C PRO A 286 1.16 -19.52 -15.41
N HIS A 287 1.12 -18.47 -14.59
CA HIS A 287 2.08 -17.37 -14.57
C HIS A 287 3.51 -17.83 -14.21
N LEU A 288 3.69 -18.52 -13.08
CA LEU A 288 4.99 -19.05 -12.66
C LEU A 288 5.53 -20.08 -13.65
N ARG A 289 4.66 -20.91 -14.24
CA ARG A 289 5.06 -21.84 -15.31
C ARG A 289 5.44 -21.12 -16.60
N ALA A 290 4.94 -19.91 -16.87
CA ALA A 290 5.38 -19.07 -17.98
C ALA A 290 6.75 -18.42 -17.70
N ILE A 291 6.98 -17.89 -16.50
CA ILE A 291 8.31 -17.44 -16.05
C ILE A 291 9.34 -18.56 -16.21
N ARG A 292 9.01 -19.79 -15.78
CA ARG A 292 9.89 -20.96 -15.93
C ARG A 292 10.21 -21.33 -17.39
N ARG A 293 9.32 -21.02 -18.36
CA ARG A 293 9.59 -21.22 -19.80
C ARG A 293 10.42 -20.09 -20.42
N LEU A 294 10.27 -18.86 -19.90
CA LEU A 294 11.03 -17.69 -20.33
C LEU A 294 12.50 -17.75 -19.91
N LEU A 295 12.80 -18.38 -18.76
CA LEU A 295 14.16 -18.59 -18.29
C LEU A 295 14.88 -19.67 -19.09
N ARG A 296 16.04 -19.31 -19.66
CA ARG A 296 16.95 -20.28 -20.30
C ARG A 296 17.69 -21.15 -19.26
N PRO A 297 18.37 -22.24 -19.68
CA PRO A 297 19.25 -23.00 -18.79
C PRO A 297 20.24 -22.09 -18.04
N GLY A 298 20.34 -22.26 -16.73
CA GLY A 298 21.13 -21.39 -15.84
C GLY A 298 20.44 -20.06 -15.45
N GLY A 299 19.30 -19.73 -16.05
CA GLY A 299 18.53 -18.52 -15.75
C GLY A 299 17.89 -18.52 -14.36
N ARG A 300 17.62 -17.32 -13.85
CA ARG A 300 17.18 -17.07 -12.46
C ARG A 300 15.93 -16.18 -12.42
N LEU A 301 15.06 -16.40 -11.44
CA LEU A 301 14.02 -15.45 -11.04
C LEU A 301 14.51 -14.73 -9.79
N PHE A 302 14.51 -13.39 -9.79
CA PHE A 302 14.54 -12.56 -8.58
C PHE A 302 13.12 -12.04 -8.33
N LEU A 303 12.57 -12.35 -7.17
CA LEU A 303 11.20 -12.05 -6.80
C LEU A 303 11.15 -11.32 -5.46
N VAL A 304 10.30 -10.30 -5.38
CA VAL A 304 9.92 -9.63 -4.13
C VAL A 304 8.40 -9.59 -4.02
N VAL A 305 7.87 -9.95 -2.85
CA VAL A 305 6.45 -9.88 -2.49
C VAL A 305 6.28 -9.48 -1.01
N PRO A 306 5.13 -8.92 -0.59
CA PRO A 306 4.81 -8.69 0.81
C PRO A 306 4.82 -9.96 1.66
N ASP A 307 5.41 -9.89 2.86
CA ASP A 307 5.26 -10.94 3.88
C ASP A 307 4.00 -10.66 4.72
N CYS A 308 2.92 -11.35 4.38
CA CYS A 308 1.66 -11.26 5.12
C CYS A 308 1.67 -12.02 6.45
N SER A 309 2.75 -12.73 6.83
CA SER A 309 2.80 -13.56 8.05
C SER A 309 2.42 -12.78 9.30
N ARG A 310 2.96 -11.56 9.46
CA ARG A 310 2.68 -10.69 10.63
C ARG A 310 1.22 -10.22 10.63
N GLY A 311 0.71 -9.74 9.50
CA GLY A 311 -0.67 -9.24 9.36
C GLY A 311 -1.72 -10.33 9.56
N LEU A 312 -1.51 -11.50 8.95
CA LEU A 312 -2.34 -12.70 9.16
C LEU A 312 -2.33 -13.15 10.62
N ALA A 313 -1.15 -13.18 11.26
CA ALA A 313 -1.02 -13.57 12.66
C ALA A 313 -1.63 -12.56 13.65
N ALA A 314 -1.71 -11.28 13.29
CA ALA A 314 -2.20 -10.18 14.14
C ALA A 314 -3.68 -9.81 13.92
N GLY A 315 -4.32 -10.28 12.85
CA GLY A 315 -5.69 -9.83 12.50
C GLY A 315 -5.70 -8.39 11.96
N ASP A 316 -4.64 -7.99 11.25
CA ASP A 316 -4.49 -6.63 10.71
C ASP A 316 -5.27 -6.46 9.41
N VAL A 317 -6.43 -5.79 9.48
CA VAL A 317 -7.26 -5.47 8.31
C VAL A 317 -6.58 -4.49 7.32
N GLY A 318 -5.43 -3.91 7.68
CA GLY A 318 -4.60 -3.10 6.80
C GLY A 318 -4.01 -3.86 5.62
N ILE A 319 -3.83 -5.19 5.72
CA ILE A 319 -3.36 -6.01 4.58
C ILE A 319 -4.46 -6.23 3.53
N CYS A 320 -5.73 -6.06 3.89
CA CYS A 320 -6.88 -6.35 3.04
C CYS A 320 -7.07 -5.29 1.95
N VAL A 321 -6.24 -5.38 0.90
CA VAL A 321 -6.28 -4.54 -0.30
C VAL A 321 -6.93 -5.33 -1.44
N HIS A 322 -7.89 -4.72 -2.13
CA HIS A 322 -8.67 -5.39 -3.19
C HIS A 322 -7.86 -5.85 -4.41
N GLU A 323 -6.67 -5.28 -4.61
CA GLU A 323 -5.71 -5.67 -5.64
C GLU A 323 -4.79 -6.82 -5.19
N HIS A 324 -4.69 -7.11 -3.89
CA HIS A 324 -3.86 -8.19 -3.36
C HIS A 324 -4.67 -9.49 -3.36
N LEU A 325 -4.48 -10.29 -4.41
CA LEU A 325 -5.18 -11.57 -4.60
C LEU A 325 -4.55 -12.71 -3.81
N SER A 326 -3.26 -12.62 -3.47
CA SER A 326 -2.50 -13.70 -2.81
C SER A 326 -1.67 -13.17 -1.64
N TYR A 327 -1.85 -13.74 -0.46
CA TYR A 327 -1.24 -13.32 0.80
C TYR A 327 -0.10 -14.28 1.16
N PHE A 328 1.11 -13.92 0.74
CA PHE A 328 2.28 -14.80 0.90
C PHE A 328 2.85 -14.79 2.31
N THR A 329 3.39 -15.94 2.69
CA THR A 329 4.33 -16.14 3.79
C THR A 329 5.57 -16.83 3.19
N PRO A 330 6.73 -16.89 3.88
CA PRO A 330 7.90 -17.57 3.34
C PRO A 330 7.59 -19.03 2.95
N ASP A 331 6.92 -19.77 3.84
CA ASP A 331 6.43 -21.14 3.59
C ASP A 331 5.57 -21.23 2.32
N SER A 332 4.54 -20.39 2.18
CA SER A 332 3.58 -20.49 1.08
C SER A 332 4.20 -20.06 -0.24
N LEU A 333 5.08 -19.06 -0.24
CA LEU A 333 5.82 -18.64 -1.43
C LEU A 333 6.75 -19.76 -1.91
N LEU A 334 7.56 -20.34 -1.02
CA LEU A 334 8.49 -21.42 -1.35
C LEU A 334 7.75 -22.64 -1.91
N ALA A 335 6.64 -23.04 -1.28
CA ALA A 335 5.81 -24.14 -1.76
C ALA A 335 5.17 -23.85 -3.14
N THR A 336 4.69 -22.62 -3.35
CA THR A 336 4.08 -22.19 -4.63
C THR A 336 5.08 -22.18 -5.78
N LEU A 337 6.32 -21.74 -5.52
CA LEU A 337 7.42 -21.79 -6.49
C LEU A 337 7.79 -23.25 -6.83
N ALA A 338 8.00 -24.08 -5.80
CA ALA A 338 8.38 -25.48 -5.97
C ALA A 338 7.34 -26.31 -6.75
N ALA A 339 6.04 -26.14 -6.45
CA ALA A 339 4.95 -26.80 -7.17
C ALA A 339 4.83 -26.37 -8.65
N ASN A 340 5.42 -25.24 -9.04
CA ASN A 340 5.45 -24.77 -10.43
C ASN A 340 6.80 -25.00 -11.13
N GLY A 341 7.74 -25.69 -10.47
CA GLY A 341 9.07 -26.02 -11.01
C GLY A 341 10.08 -24.89 -10.91
N LEU A 342 9.95 -24.02 -9.93
CA LEU A 342 10.96 -23.02 -9.57
C LEU A 342 11.55 -23.39 -8.21
N GLU A 343 12.83 -23.77 -8.19
CA GLU A 343 13.55 -24.12 -6.97
C GLU A 343 14.16 -22.88 -6.33
N THR A 344 13.74 -22.53 -5.12
CA THR A 344 14.28 -21.41 -4.35
C THR A 344 15.69 -21.71 -3.85
N THR A 345 16.70 -21.09 -4.46
CA THR A 345 18.13 -21.23 -4.10
C THR A 345 18.55 -20.33 -2.94
N TRP A 346 17.74 -19.31 -2.64
CA TRP A 346 17.91 -18.39 -1.52
C TRP A 346 16.60 -17.63 -1.30
N HIS A 347 16.29 -17.32 -0.06
CA HIS A 347 15.23 -16.41 0.34
C HIS A 347 15.60 -15.70 1.63
N ASP A 348 14.87 -14.65 1.96
CA ASP A 348 15.07 -13.78 3.10
C ASP A 348 13.75 -13.07 3.40
N SER A 349 13.43 -12.78 4.66
CA SER A 349 12.25 -11.99 5.02
C SER A 349 12.58 -11.01 6.15
N ARG A 350 12.25 -9.74 5.91
CA ARG A 350 12.41 -8.61 6.84
C ARG A 350 11.46 -7.49 6.44
N GLU A 351 11.08 -6.66 7.40
CA GLU A 351 10.28 -5.44 7.15
C GLU A 351 9.02 -5.73 6.31
N ASP A 352 8.28 -6.78 6.72
CA ASP A 352 7.09 -7.32 6.05
C ASP A 352 7.28 -7.56 4.53
N THR A 353 8.49 -7.94 4.10
CA THR A 353 8.87 -8.15 2.69
C THR A 353 9.66 -9.46 2.53
N ILE A 354 9.21 -10.35 1.63
CA ILE A 354 9.90 -11.58 1.26
C ILE A 354 10.73 -11.34 -0.01
N PHE A 355 12.00 -11.69 0.04
CA PHE A 355 12.90 -11.76 -1.12
C PHE A 355 13.15 -13.23 -1.48
N ALA A 356 13.19 -13.57 -2.77
CA ALA A 356 13.53 -14.91 -3.23
C ALA A 356 14.37 -14.90 -4.52
N VAL A 357 15.32 -15.83 -4.62
CA VAL A 357 16.01 -16.17 -5.87
C VAL A 357 15.78 -17.64 -6.21
N ALA A 358 15.04 -17.88 -7.28
CA ALA A 358 14.69 -19.22 -7.75
C ALA A 358 15.29 -19.54 -9.12
N ARG A 359 15.37 -20.84 -9.47
CA ARG A 359 15.86 -21.33 -10.77
C ARG A 359 14.90 -22.38 -11.37
N PRO A 360 14.87 -22.57 -12.69
CA PRO A 360 14.10 -23.66 -13.31
C PRO A 360 14.52 -25.04 -12.79
N ALA A 361 13.52 -25.83 -12.41
CA ALA A 361 13.65 -27.18 -11.89
C ALA A 361 12.50 -28.09 -12.36
N LYS A 362 12.51 -29.34 -11.91
CA LYS A 362 11.34 -30.23 -11.99
C LYS A 362 10.30 -29.76 -10.94
N PRO A 363 9.01 -29.63 -11.28
CA PRO A 363 7.96 -29.37 -10.29
C PRO A 363 7.94 -30.45 -9.20
N VAL A 364 7.74 -30.03 -7.95
CA VAL A 364 7.41 -30.96 -6.86
C VAL A 364 6.01 -31.50 -7.10
N ALA A 365 5.84 -32.82 -6.99
CA ALA A 365 4.57 -33.49 -7.23
C ALA A 365 3.61 -33.33 -6.03
N GLY A 366 2.32 -33.12 -6.32
CA GLY A 366 1.27 -32.90 -5.32
C GLY A 366 0.81 -31.44 -5.24
N ARG A 367 -0.34 -31.23 -4.59
CA ARG A 367 -0.83 -29.89 -4.21
C ARG A 367 -0.10 -29.44 -2.93
N PRO A 368 0.30 -28.16 -2.79
CA PRO A 368 0.83 -27.64 -1.53
C PRO A 368 -0.14 -27.81 -0.35
N ASP A 369 0.40 -27.89 0.87
CA ASP A 369 -0.38 -28.20 2.08
C ASP A 369 -1.20 -27.00 2.58
N ASP A 370 -2.52 -27.07 2.38
CA ASP A 370 -3.48 -26.05 2.78
C ASP A 370 -3.65 -25.91 4.32
N ARG A 371 -3.17 -26.87 5.12
CA ARG A 371 -3.40 -26.90 6.59
C ARG A 371 -2.75 -25.72 7.32
N ARG A 372 -1.53 -25.31 6.92
CA ARG A 372 -0.84 -24.14 7.51
C ARG A 372 -1.57 -22.83 7.18
N PRO A 373 -1.89 -22.53 5.90
CA PRO A 373 -2.75 -21.39 5.53
C PRO A 373 -4.12 -21.39 6.21
N ALA A 374 -4.80 -22.53 6.33
CA ALA A 374 -6.11 -22.61 6.99
C ALA A 374 -6.01 -22.26 8.49
N ALA A 375 -4.98 -22.76 9.18
CA ALA A 375 -4.71 -22.39 10.56
C ALA A 375 -4.39 -20.88 10.73
N LEU A 376 -3.65 -20.29 9.79
CA LEU A 376 -3.38 -18.85 9.75
C LEU A 376 -4.65 -18.02 9.45
N LEU A 377 -5.49 -18.45 8.51
CA LEU A 377 -6.75 -17.76 8.18
C LEU A 377 -7.75 -17.82 9.35
N ALA A 378 -7.86 -18.96 10.02
CA ALA A 378 -8.66 -19.10 11.23
C ALA A 378 -8.09 -18.27 12.40
N ARG A 379 -6.76 -18.12 12.51
CA ARG A 379 -6.13 -17.20 13.47
C ARG A 379 -6.44 -15.74 13.13
N PHE A 380 -6.30 -15.33 11.87
CA PHE A 380 -6.61 -13.99 11.38
C PHE A 380 -8.06 -13.60 11.73
N GLY A 381 -9.03 -14.47 11.44
CA GLY A 381 -10.44 -14.22 11.77
C GLY A 381 -10.70 -14.01 13.28
N ARG A 382 -10.08 -14.81 14.15
CA ARG A 382 -10.19 -14.63 15.62
C ARG A 382 -9.52 -13.34 16.09
N ALA A 383 -8.32 -13.05 15.60
CA ALA A 383 -7.58 -11.85 15.97
C ALA A 383 -8.29 -10.58 15.47
N LEU A 384 -8.82 -10.58 14.25
CA LEU A 384 -9.61 -9.48 13.69
C LEU A 384 -10.89 -9.24 14.50
N ALA A 385 -11.61 -10.29 14.89
CA ALA A 385 -12.79 -10.15 15.75
C ALA A 385 -12.46 -9.49 17.11
N ALA A 386 -11.34 -9.89 17.74
CA ALA A 386 -10.84 -9.25 18.95
C ALA A 386 -10.38 -7.79 18.72
N ASN A 387 -9.75 -7.50 17.57
CA ASN A 387 -9.35 -6.14 17.19
C ASN A 387 -10.57 -5.23 16.99
N LEU A 388 -11.60 -5.69 16.28
CA LEU A 388 -12.85 -4.96 16.08
C LEU A 388 -13.61 -4.72 17.40
N ALA A 389 -13.60 -5.69 18.32
CA ALA A 389 -14.19 -5.51 19.65
C ALA A 389 -13.44 -4.45 20.46
N ARG A 390 -12.10 -4.54 20.54
CA ARG A 390 -11.24 -3.58 21.25
C ARG A 390 -11.32 -2.17 20.66
N ALA A 391 -11.25 -2.03 19.34
CA ALA A 391 -11.39 -0.74 18.66
C ALA A 391 -12.76 -0.12 18.90
N ARG A 392 -13.86 -0.90 18.80
CA ARG A 392 -15.21 -0.42 19.12
C ARG A 392 -15.31 0.07 20.57
N GLN A 393 -14.83 -0.72 21.53
CA GLN A 393 -14.85 -0.34 22.96
C GLN A 393 -14.04 0.93 23.21
N LEU A 394 -12.79 0.99 22.74
CA LEU A 394 -11.91 2.16 22.87
C LEU A 394 -12.61 3.42 22.35
N LEU A 395 -13.05 3.41 21.09
CA LEU A 395 -13.70 4.54 20.44
C LEU A 395 -15.01 4.95 21.17
N GLN A 396 -15.76 4.01 21.74
CA GLN A 396 -16.95 4.32 22.54
C GLN A 396 -16.64 4.92 23.92
N THR A 397 -15.50 4.56 24.54
CA THR A 397 -15.11 5.04 25.88
C THR A 397 -14.34 6.36 25.90
N LEU A 398 -13.72 6.76 24.80
CA LEU A 398 -12.87 7.95 24.76
C LEU A 398 -13.66 9.27 24.73
N GLU A 399 -13.10 10.28 25.40
CA GLU A 399 -13.67 11.62 25.50
C GLU A 399 -13.73 12.30 24.12
N ARG A 400 -14.82 13.04 23.87
CA ARG A 400 -15.12 13.67 22.57
C ARG A 400 -14.94 15.20 22.67
N PRO A 401 -14.53 15.90 21.60
CA PRO A 401 -14.31 15.42 20.23
C PRO A 401 -13.03 14.58 20.08
N LEU A 402 -13.11 13.53 19.26
CA LEU A 402 -12.05 12.56 19.03
C LEU A 402 -11.27 12.88 17.75
N ALA A 403 -9.94 12.81 17.82
CA ALA A 403 -9.11 12.76 16.62
C ALA A 403 -8.73 11.32 16.27
N CYS A 404 -8.73 10.97 14.98
CA CYS A 404 -8.05 9.77 14.48
C CYS A 404 -6.89 10.17 13.55
N HIS A 405 -5.67 9.75 13.89
CA HIS A 405 -4.44 10.06 13.15
C HIS A 405 -4.03 8.91 12.24
N GLY A 406 -3.64 9.22 11.00
CA GLY A 406 -3.04 8.25 10.08
C GLY A 406 -4.09 7.60 9.18
N CYS A 407 -4.49 8.36 8.17
CA CYS A 407 -5.47 8.00 7.16
C CYS A 407 -4.86 6.98 6.18
N SER A 408 -5.04 5.71 6.52
CA SER A 408 -4.48 4.52 5.87
C SER A 408 -5.59 3.55 5.45
N VAL A 409 -5.23 2.54 4.65
CA VAL A 409 -6.15 1.44 4.31
C VAL A 409 -6.66 0.70 5.56
N HIS A 410 -5.80 0.53 6.58
CA HIS A 410 -6.20 0.00 7.88
C HIS A 410 -7.35 0.81 8.49
N LEU A 411 -7.20 2.15 8.57
CA LEU A 411 -8.24 3.01 9.15
C LEU A 411 -9.52 2.98 8.32
N SER A 412 -9.44 2.91 6.99
CA SER A 412 -10.63 2.85 6.14
C SER A 412 -11.38 1.53 6.27
N ASN A 413 -10.67 0.41 6.19
CA ASN A 413 -11.27 -0.92 6.38
C ASN A 413 -11.87 -1.06 7.78
N LEU A 414 -11.17 -0.56 8.81
CA LEU A 414 -11.68 -0.53 10.18
C LEU A 414 -12.95 0.31 10.33
N PHE A 415 -13.02 1.51 9.73
CA PHE A 415 -14.20 2.37 9.82
C PHE A 415 -15.42 1.76 9.12
N GLY A 416 -15.23 1.11 7.96
CA GLY A 416 -16.30 0.38 7.28
C GLY A 416 -16.81 -0.83 8.07
N LEU A 417 -15.91 -1.60 8.70
CA LEU A 417 -16.29 -2.74 9.57
C LEU A 417 -16.90 -2.31 10.91
N LEU A 418 -16.71 -1.05 11.33
CA LEU A 418 -17.27 -0.52 12.57
C LEU A 418 -18.57 0.26 12.38
N GLY A 419 -18.84 0.81 11.19
CA GLY A 419 -19.97 1.68 10.88
C GLY A 419 -19.76 3.12 11.37
N LEU A 420 -18.59 3.70 11.08
CA LEU A 420 -18.13 5.00 11.60
C LEU A 420 -18.02 6.11 10.54
N GLU A 421 -18.55 5.88 9.34
CA GLU A 421 -18.44 6.78 8.18
C GLU A 421 -19.00 8.19 8.43
N HIS A 422 -19.97 8.27 9.35
CA HIS A 422 -20.76 9.46 9.65
C HIS A 422 -20.70 9.91 11.13
N ASP A 423 -19.79 9.40 11.97
CA ASP A 423 -19.68 9.84 13.38
C ASP A 423 -19.23 11.32 13.42
N PRO A 424 -20.11 12.28 13.79
CA PRO A 424 -19.79 13.71 13.71
C PRO A 424 -18.75 14.13 14.77
N SER A 425 -18.54 13.30 15.79
CA SER A 425 -17.61 13.57 16.89
C SER A 425 -16.20 13.02 16.66
N ILE A 426 -15.94 12.39 15.51
CA ILE A 426 -14.60 12.05 15.01
C ILE A 426 -14.11 13.13 14.04
N THR A 427 -12.82 13.47 14.07
CA THR A 427 -12.12 14.24 13.03
C THR A 427 -10.86 13.50 12.58
N LEU A 428 -10.64 13.39 11.27
CA LEU A 428 -9.45 12.74 10.71
C LEU A 428 -8.28 13.72 10.55
N PHE A 429 -7.08 13.27 10.92
CA PHE A 429 -5.82 14.00 10.76
C PHE A 429 -4.75 13.11 10.11
N ASP A 430 -3.84 13.72 9.34
CA ASP A 430 -2.67 13.03 8.78
C ASP A 430 -1.48 14.00 8.63
N GLY A 431 -0.25 13.47 8.73
CA GLY A 431 0.99 14.22 8.51
C GLY A 431 1.37 14.38 7.04
N ASP A 432 0.80 13.57 6.14
CA ASP A 432 1.01 13.68 4.70
C ASP A 432 0.09 14.74 4.09
N GLU A 433 0.63 15.95 3.88
CA GLU A 433 -0.09 17.10 3.31
C GLU A 433 -0.76 16.80 1.97
N ARG A 434 -0.31 15.77 1.21
CA ARG A 434 -0.96 15.34 -0.05
C ARG A 434 -2.38 14.79 0.16
N LYS A 435 -2.69 14.33 1.37
CA LYS A 435 -4.00 13.80 1.78
C LYS A 435 -4.95 14.87 2.33
N VAL A 436 -4.44 16.07 2.65
CA VAL A 436 -5.22 17.10 3.31
C VAL A 436 -6.26 17.68 2.36
N GLY A 437 -7.48 17.88 2.85
CA GLY A 437 -8.64 18.25 2.03
C GLY A 437 -9.26 17.08 1.24
N ARG A 438 -8.60 15.92 1.19
CA ARG A 438 -9.14 14.67 0.60
C ARG A 438 -9.96 13.88 1.62
N TYR A 439 -10.69 12.88 1.13
CA TYR A 439 -11.57 12.04 1.93
C TYR A 439 -11.00 10.63 2.07
N LEU A 440 -11.18 10.02 3.24
CA LEU A 440 -11.04 8.57 3.40
C LEU A 440 -12.27 7.92 2.73
N PRO A 441 -12.16 6.78 2.01
CA PRO A 441 -13.32 6.18 1.33
C PRO A 441 -14.54 5.97 2.26
N THR A 442 -14.28 5.60 3.52
CA THR A 442 -15.25 5.37 4.58
C THR A 442 -15.33 6.52 5.59
N PHE A 443 -15.28 7.77 5.12
CA PHE A 443 -15.53 8.94 5.97
C PHE A 443 -16.07 10.13 5.17
N ASP A 444 -17.13 10.76 5.67
CA ASP A 444 -17.85 11.81 4.95
C ASP A 444 -17.21 13.21 4.98
N ARG A 445 -16.15 13.41 5.79
CA ARG A 445 -15.47 14.71 5.97
C ARG A 445 -14.00 14.67 5.56
N PRO A 446 -13.43 15.82 5.13
CA PRO A 446 -12.06 15.88 4.65
C PRO A 446 -11.04 15.71 5.78
N ILE A 447 -9.94 15.06 5.45
CA ILE A 447 -8.75 14.88 6.29
C ILE A 447 -8.09 16.24 6.54
N ARG A 448 -7.78 16.55 7.79
CA ARG A 448 -7.04 17.76 8.18
C ARG A 448 -5.54 17.49 8.24
N SER A 449 -4.74 18.54 8.03
CA SER A 449 -3.31 18.48 8.30
C SER A 449 -3.09 18.24 9.79
N ALA A 450 -2.10 17.42 10.15
CA ALA A 450 -1.62 17.33 11.52
C ALA A 450 -1.24 18.71 12.09
N ARG A 451 -0.90 19.69 11.25
CA ARG A 451 -0.57 21.07 11.67
C ARG A 451 -1.78 21.96 11.99
N ASP A 452 -3.00 21.46 11.83
CA ASP A 452 -4.24 22.24 12.03
C ASP A 452 -4.43 22.69 13.51
N PRO A 453 -4.62 24.00 13.79
CA PRO A 453 -4.80 24.52 15.16
C PRO A 453 -6.04 24.02 15.93
N SER A 454 -6.91 23.22 15.31
CA SER A 454 -8.00 22.48 15.95
C SER A 454 -7.56 21.18 16.61
N TYR A 455 -6.42 20.60 16.24
CA TYR A 455 -5.96 19.31 16.78
C TYR A 455 -5.77 19.35 18.30
N ARG A 456 -5.14 20.41 18.84
CA ARG A 456 -5.00 20.63 20.30
C ARG A 456 -6.32 20.68 21.08
N ARG A 457 -7.46 20.88 20.38
CA ARG A 457 -8.82 20.94 20.96
C ARG A 457 -9.53 19.57 20.98
N MET A 458 -8.89 18.52 20.50
CA MET A 458 -9.43 17.15 20.46
C MET A 458 -9.23 16.52 21.84
N ALA A 459 -10.31 16.12 22.50
CA ALA A 459 -10.28 15.62 23.88
C ALA A 459 -9.46 14.33 23.99
N SER A 460 -9.63 13.40 23.06
CA SER A 460 -8.74 12.23 22.89
C SER A 460 -8.19 12.15 21.47
N VAL A 461 -7.07 11.45 21.31
CA VAL A 461 -6.44 11.15 20.02
C VAL A 461 -6.17 9.66 19.90
N VAL A 462 -6.68 9.05 18.84
CA VAL A 462 -6.39 7.66 18.47
C VAL A 462 -5.46 7.64 17.28
N VAL A 463 -4.35 6.89 17.38
CA VAL A 463 -3.36 6.74 16.31
C VAL A 463 -3.58 5.40 15.61
N ALA A 464 -3.81 5.45 14.30
CA ALA A 464 -4.06 4.29 13.44
C ALA A 464 -2.88 3.90 12.54
N ALA A 465 -1.90 4.79 12.38
CA ALA A 465 -0.62 4.47 11.73
C ALA A 465 0.32 3.74 12.69
N MET A 466 -0.06 2.51 13.09
CA MET A 466 0.57 1.76 14.18
C MET A 466 2.08 1.54 14.03
N THR A 467 2.58 1.41 12.79
CA THR A 467 4.04 1.29 12.49
C THR A 467 4.86 2.46 13.04
N TYR A 468 4.27 3.65 13.14
CA TYR A 468 4.92 4.89 13.59
C TYR A 468 4.28 5.41 14.89
N TYR A 469 3.66 4.53 15.69
CA TYR A 469 2.89 4.93 16.86
C TYR A 469 3.72 5.78 17.84
N ARG A 470 4.98 5.41 18.09
CA ARG A 470 5.86 6.10 19.03
C ARG A 470 6.24 7.48 18.52
N GLU A 471 6.69 7.59 17.27
CA GLU A 471 7.06 8.86 16.64
C GLU A 471 5.89 9.83 16.55
N ILE A 472 4.68 9.33 16.23
CA ILE A 472 3.46 10.13 16.18
C ILE A 472 3.05 10.59 17.58
N ALA A 473 3.05 9.69 18.59
CA ALA A 473 2.69 10.06 19.96
C ALA A 473 3.66 11.10 20.54
N GLU A 474 4.96 10.95 20.34
CA GLU A 474 5.96 11.96 20.72
C GLU A 474 5.81 13.27 19.94
N GLY A 475 5.47 13.21 18.64
CA GLY A 475 5.17 14.37 17.81
C GLY A 475 3.98 15.16 18.37
N LEU A 476 2.86 14.50 18.63
CA LEU A 476 1.65 15.10 19.19
C LEU A 476 1.89 15.76 20.57
N GLY A 477 2.71 15.13 21.42
CA GLY A 477 3.14 15.72 22.69
C GLY A 477 3.97 16.99 22.51
N ARG A 478 5.00 16.96 21.64
CA ARG A 478 5.94 18.08 21.45
C ARG A 478 5.37 19.24 20.64
N GLU A 479 4.58 18.97 19.60
CA GLU A 479 4.14 19.98 18.62
C GLU A 479 2.77 20.57 18.95
N HIS A 480 1.91 19.82 19.65
CA HIS A 480 0.53 20.24 19.97
C HIS A 480 0.23 20.33 21.47
N GLY A 481 1.15 19.91 22.34
CA GLY A 481 0.95 19.90 23.80
C GLY A 481 -0.11 18.88 24.26
N ILE A 482 -0.37 17.84 23.46
CA ILE A 482 -1.36 16.81 23.79
C ILE A 482 -0.70 15.83 24.78
N PRO A 483 -1.18 15.70 26.03
CA PRO A 483 -0.52 14.88 27.03
C PRO A 483 -0.64 13.40 26.68
N PRO A 484 0.35 12.53 27.01
CA PRO A 484 0.33 11.12 26.64
C PRO A 484 -0.93 10.36 27.09
N ALA A 485 -1.53 10.75 28.22
CA ALA A 485 -2.79 10.15 28.72
C ALA A 485 -4.02 10.38 27.81
N ARG A 486 -3.93 11.29 26.82
CA ARG A 486 -4.95 11.54 25.78
C ARG A 486 -4.57 10.96 24.41
N ILE A 487 -3.49 10.17 24.33
CA ILE A 487 -3.01 9.53 23.09
C ILE A 487 -3.12 8.02 23.25
N HIS A 488 -3.84 7.38 22.33
CA HIS A 488 -4.20 5.97 22.40
C HIS A 488 -3.88 5.28 21.06
N PRO A 489 -3.36 4.05 21.05
CA PRO A 489 -3.20 3.28 19.82
C PRO A 489 -4.54 2.60 19.46
N ILE A 490 -4.87 2.50 18.17
CA ILE A 490 -6.15 1.86 17.73
C ILE A 490 -6.15 0.32 17.95
N LEU A 491 -4.97 -0.28 17.90
CA LEU A 491 -4.67 -1.67 18.25
C LEU A 491 -3.74 -1.68 19.48
N PRO A 492 -3.54 -2.81 20.19
CA PRO A 492 -2.53 -2.88 21.25
C PRO A 492 -1.14 -2.44 20.76
N SER A 493 -0.46 -1.63 21.56
CA SER A 493 0.95 -1.26 21.33
C SER A 493 1.89 -2.36 21.83
N GLY A 494 1.76 -3.56 21.24
CA GLY A 494 2.64 -4.70 21.48
C GLY A 494 2.85 -5.46 20.16
N GLY A 495 4.08 -5.91 19.92
CA GLY A 495 4.37 -6.88 18.87
C GLY A 495 3.87 -8.28 19.25
N PRO A 496 3.91 -9.25 18.32
CA PRO A 496 3.78 -10.66 18.67
C PRO A 496 5.01 -11.09 19.50
N GLY A 497 4.94 -10.88 20.82
CA GLY A 497 6.04 -11.11 21.76
C GLY A 497 6.03 -10.26 23.04
N ASP A 498 5.08 -9.32 23.21
CA ASP A 498 4.96 -8.45 24.41
C ASP A 498 3.89 -8.93 25.43
N ASP A 499 3.35 -10.15 25.27
CA ASP A 499 2.45 -10.89 26.21
C ASP A 499 3.09 -12.26 26.56
#